data_AF-A0A4P9YTN5-F1
#
_entry.id   AF-A0A4P9YTN5-F1
#
_cell.length_a   1.000
_cell.length_b   1.000
_cell.length_c   1.000
_cell.angle_alpha   90.00
_cell.angle_beta   90.00
_cell.angle_gamma   90.00
#
_symmetry.space_group_name_H-M   'P 1'
#
loop_
_entity.id
_entity.type
_entity.pdbx_description
1 polymer ?
#
loop_
_entity_poly.entity_id
_entity_poly.type
_entity_poly.pdbx_seq_one_letter_code
_entity_poly.pdbx_strand_id
1 'polypeptide(L)' 'SKVASSVAAGTVLKGINYMKEGSDPIAKEDADYPAWLWTLLTPRPPTSTMEKGSKQRLRRVNRETIRNTNFMKSQ' A
#
# COMPACT_ATOMS: atom_id res chain seq x y z
N SER A 1 -1.75 -19.09 2.55
CA SER A 1 -1.75 -19.20 1.07
C SER A 1 -0.76 -18.19 0.53
N LYS A 2 0.06 -18.55 -0.46
CA LYS A 2 0.93 -17.60 -1.18
C LYS A 2 0.02 -16.53 -1.78
N VAL A 3 0.30 -15.24 -1.54
CA VAL A 3 -0.43 -14.16 -2.20
C VAL A 3 -0.02 -14.19 -3.66
N ALA A 4 -0.87 -14.75 -4.51
CA ALA A 4 -0.68 -14.76 -5.96
C ALA A 4 -1.21 -13.45 -6.54
N SER A 5 -0.65 -13.00 -7.66
CA SER A 5 -1.25 -11.93 -8.44
C SER A 5 -2.70 -12.25 -8.79
N SER A 6 -3.56 -11.24 -8.74
CA SER A 6 -4.92 -11.34 -9.27
C SER A 6 -4.96 -11.35 -10.80
N VAL A 7 -3.84 -11.03 -11.45
CA VAL A 7 -3.69 -10.94 -12.90
C VAL A 7 -2.67 -11.97 -13.36
N ALA A 8 -3.07 -12.84 -14.29
CA ALA A 8 -2.18 -13.84 -14.89
C ALA A 8 -1.12 -13.18 -15.78
N ALA A 9 0.06 -13.81 -15.87
CA ALA A 9 1.10 -13.41 -16.80
C ALA A 9 0.60 -13.41 -18.25
N GLY A 10 1.10 -12.47 -19.06
CA GLY A 10 0.65 -12.27 -20.44
C GLY A 10 -0.60 -11.39 -20.59
N THR A 11 -1.28 -11.04 -19.48
CA THR A 11 -2.45 -10.15 -19.54
C THR A 11 -2.02 -8.71 -19.85
N VAL A 12 -2.62 -8.10 -20.88
CA VAL A 12 -2.41 -6.68 -21.21
C VAL A 12 -3.11 -5.79 -20.18
N LEU A 13 -2.36 -4.92 -19.51
CA LEU A 13 -2.86 -4.01 -18.48
C LEU A 13 -3.40 -2.73 -19.12
N LYS A 14 -4.66 -2.77 -19.53
CA LYS A 14 -5.31 -1.71 -20.32
C LYS A 14 -5.35 -0.36 -19.60
N GLY A 15 -5.05 0.71 -20.33
CA GLY A 15 -5.22 2.10 -19.87
C GLY A 15 -4.11 2.60 -18.94
N ILE A 16 -2.94 1.95 -18.94
CA ILE A 16 -1.77 2.41 -18.17
C ILE A 16 -0.88 3.31 -19.04
N ASN A 17 -0.73 2.99 -20.33
CA ASN A 17 0.07 3.82 -21.23
C ASN A 17 -0.64 5.15 -21.51
N TYR A 18 0.05 6.25 -21.23
CA TYR A 18 -0.42 7.62 -21.52
C TYR A 18 0.29 8.26 -22.72
N MET A 19 1.28 7.60 -23.31
CA MET A 19 2.00 8.10 -24.47
C MET A 19 1.21 7.85 -25.76
N LYS A 20 1.29 8.78 -26.72
CA LYS A 20 0.63 8.68 -28.03
C LYS A 20 1.13 7.49 -28.85
N GLU A 21 2.45 7.31 -28.86
CA GLU A 21 3.13 6.17 -29.48
C GLU A 21 3.65 5.29 -28.35
N GLY A 22 2.86 4.27 -28.01
CA GLY A 22 3.18 3.31 -26.95
C GLY A 22 2.11 2.22 -26.86
N SER A 23 2.46 1.12 -26.21
CA SER A 23 1.54 0.03 -25.90
C SER A 23 1.33 -0.09 -24.39
N ASP A 24 0.16 -0.58 -24.01
CA ASP A 24 -0.09 -0.94 -22.61
C ASP A 24 0.86 -2.07 -22.17
N PRO A 25 1.38 -2.00 -20.93
CA PRO A 25 2.30 -3.01 -20.43
C PRO A 25 1.61 -4.36 -20.27
N ILE A 26 2.37 -5.43 -20.46
CA ILE A 26 1.91 -6.81 -20.28
C ILE A 26 2.38 -7.31 -18.90
N ALA A 27 1.48 -7.94 -18.15
CA ALA A 27 1.78 -8.54 -16.87
C ALA A 27 2.84 -9.66 -17.02
N LYS A 28 3.85 -9.64 -16.15
CA LYS A 28 4.88 -10.68 -16.06
C LYS A 28 4.48 -11.77 -15.07
N GLU A 29 5.31 -12.79 -14.94
CA GLU A 29 5.17 -13.79 -13.88
C GLU A 29 5.41 -13.17 -12.50
N ASP A 30 4.77 -13.71 -11.46
CA ASP A 30 4.87 -13.20 -10.08
C ASP A 30 6.33 -13.13 -9.57
N ALA A 31 7.18 -14.04 -10.06
CA ALA A 31 8.59 -14.13 -9.69
C ALA A 31 9.46 -13.04 -10.32
N ASP A 32 9.03 -12.45 -11.44
CA ASP A 32 9.75 -11.36 -12.11
C ASP A 32 9.50 -10.02 -11.42
N TYR A 33 8.53 -9.96 -10.52
CA TYR A 33 8.25 -8.79 -9.70
C TYR A 33 9.06 -8.81 -8.40
N PRO A 34 9.58 -7.65 -7.96
CA PRO A 34 10.28 -7.55 -6.69
C PRO A 34 9.43 -8.00 -5.50
N ALA A 35 10.06 -8.64 -4.50
CA ALA A 35 9.38 -9.20 -3.33
C ALA A 35 8.56 -8.16 -2.52
N TRP A 36 8.96 -6.89 -2.51
CA TRP A 36 8.26 -5.84 -1.76
C TRP A 36 6.82 -5.61 -2.23
N LEU A 37 6.52 -5.90 -3.50
CA LEU A 37 5.18 -5.71 -4.09
C LEU A 37 4.12 -6.50 -3.31
N TRP A 38 4.45 -7.75 -2.96
CA TRP A 38 3.56 -8.66 -2.25
C TRP A 38 3.35 -8.30 -0.79
N THR A 39 4.19 -7.42 -0.24
CA THR A 39 4.08 -6.94 1.14
C THR A 39 3.23 -5.67 1.27
N LEU A 40 2.90 -4.98 0.17
CA LEU A 40 2.18 -3.69 0.22
C LEU A 40 0.81 -3.77 0.88
N LEU A 41 0.08 -4.86 0.65
CA LEU A 41 -1.25 -5.09 1.20
C LEU A 41 -1.21 -5.69 2.60
N THR A 42 -0.01 -5.99 3.13
CA THR A 42 0.10 -6.50 4.50
C THR A 42 -0.38 -5.43 5.47
N PRO A 43 -1.27 -5.79 6.42
CA PRO A 43 -1.78 -4.83 7.38
C PRO A 43 -0.63 -4.25 8.19
N ARG A 44 -0.65 -2.93 8.36
CA ARG A 44 0.35 -2.25 9.19
C ARG A 44 0.28 -2.75 10.63
N PRO A 45 1.43 -2.90 11.31
CA PRO A 45 1.44 -3.31 12.70
C PRO A 45 0.69 -2.32 13.60
N PRO A 46 0.14 -2.79 14.73
CA PRO A 46 -0.45 -1.92 15.74
C PRO A 46 0.59 -0.94 16.30
N THR A 47 0.16 0.24 16.75
CA THR A 47 1.07 1.27 17.32
C THR A 47 1.85 0.78 18.53
N SER A 48 1.34 -0.23 19.23
CA SER A 48 1.99 -0.87 20.38
C SER A 48 3.26 -1.63 20.00
N THR A 49 3.30 -2.24 18.81
CA THR A 49 4.46 -3.02 18.34
C THR A 49 5.42 -2.20 17.48
N MET A 50 5.09 -0.93 17.20
CA MET A 50 5.97 -0.03 16.45
C MET A 50 7.05 0.57 17.34
N GLU A 51 8.24 0.80 16.78
CA GLU A 51 9.34 1.46 17.48
C GLU A 51 8.92 2.86 17.96
N LYS A 52 9.23 3.16 19.24
CA LYS A 52 8.74 4.35 19.96
C LYS A 52 9.15 5.69 19.32
N GLY A 53 10.22 5.73 18.52
CA GLY A 53 10.68 6.91 17.78
C GLY A 53 10.38 6.92 16.28
N SER A 54 9.76 5.86 15.73
CA SER A 54 9.53 5.79 14.28
C SER A 54 8.59 6.88 13.79
N LYS A 55 8.94 7.52 12.65
CA LYS A 55 8.12 8.57 12.01
C LYS A 55 6.68 8.11 11.74
N GLN A 56 6.51 6.84 11.40
CA GLN A 56 5.20 6.25 11.12
C GLN A 56 4.32 6.19 12.39
N ARG A 57 4.89 5.77 13.53
CA ARG A 57 4.19 5.75 14.81
C ARG A 57 3.78 7.15 15.26
N LEU A 58 4.71 8.11 15.21
CA LEU A 58 4.45 9.51 15.59
C LEU A 58 3.29 10.11 14.77
N ARG A 59 3.29 9.89 13.44
CA ARG A 59 2.19 10.35 12.57
C ARG A 59 0.83 9.77 12.97
N ARG A 60 0.79 8.49 13.32
CA ARG A 60 -0.45 7.82 13.72
C ARG A 60 -0.99 8.34 15.06
N VAL A 61 -0.11 8.44 16.07
CA VAL A 61 -0.47 8.99 17.39
C VAL A 61 -0.98 10.43 17.24
N ASN A 62 -0.29 11.27 16.46
CA ASN A 62 -0.74 12.65 16.23
C ASN A 62 -2.14 12.72 15.61
N ARG A 63 -2.44 11.86 14.61
CA ARG A 63 -3.77 11.80 14.01
C ARG A 63 -4.85 11.36 15.00
N GLU A 64 -4.53 10.41 15.89
CA GLU A 64 -5.44 9.93 16.94
C GLU A 64 -5.69 11.02 17.98
N THR A 65 -4.65 11.73 18.43
CA THR A 65 -4.78 12.88 19.35
C THR A 65 -5.66 13.97 18.75
N ILE A 66 -5.39 14.40 17.50
CA ILE A 66 -6.20 15.43 16.84
C ILE A 66 -7.66 15.00 16.73
N ARG A 67 -7.92 13.74 16.36
CA ARG A 67 -9.28 13.20 16.28
C ARG A 67 -9.99 13.26 17.63
N ASN A 68 -9.33 12.83 18.70
CA ASN A 68 -9.90 12.82 20.04
C ASN A 68 -10.13 14.23 20.56
N THR A 69 -9.20 15.16 20.31
CA THR A 69 -9.37 16.57 20.66
C THR A 69 -10.57 17.18 19.92
N ASN A 70 -10.72 16.91 18.62
CA ASN A 70 -11.87 17.39 17.86
C ASN A 70 -13.19 16.79 18.37
N PHE A 71 -13.19 15.50 18.73
CA PHE A 71 -14.35 14.83 19.31
C PHE A 71 -14.76 15.47 20.65
N MET A 72 -13.81 15.63 21.59
CA MET A 72 -14.09 16.21 22.91
C MET A 72 -14.54 17.67 22.86
N LYS A 73 -14.14 18.42 21.82
CA LYS A 73 -14.61 19.78 21.59
C LYS A 73 -16.02 19.85 20.99
N SER A 74 -16.50 18.76 20.40
CA SER A 74 -17.82 18.67 19.76
C SER A 74 -18.91 18.10 20.67
N GLN A 75 -18.53 17.61 21.86
CA GLN A 75 -19.43 17.27 22.96
C GLN A 75 -19.70 18.52 23.78
#